data_AF-A0A368D817-F1
#
_entry.id   AF-A0A368D817-F1
#
_cell.length_a   1.000
_cell.length_b   1.000
_cell.length_c   1.000
_cell.angle_alpha   90.00
_cell.angle_beta   90.00
_cell.angle_gamma   90.00
#
_symmetry.space_group_name_H-M   'P 1'
#
loop_
_entity.id
_entity.type
_entity.pdbx_description
1 polymer ?
#
loop_
_entity_poly.entity_id
_entity_poly.type
_entity_poly.pdbx_seq_one_letter_code
_entity_poly.pdbx_strand_id
1 'polypeptide(L)'
;NRDSVDGDVIQKELEIAKEQLINEGKPAEIAEKAAQGKLRRFYEERVLLEQKFVKDNGISVKEYLEQNGTPLVTKFHRLQLGETNES
;
A
#
# COMPACT_ATOMS: atom_id res chain seq x y z
N ASN A 1 -0.46 -10.16 -2.58
CA ASN A 1 -1.49 -9.72 -1.58
C ASN A 1 -0.76 -9.02 -0.43
N ARG A 2 -1.44 -8.49 0.60
CA ARG A 2 -0.76 -7.80 1.72
C ARG A 2 0.29 -8.68 2.40
N ASP A 3 0.00 -9.97 2.48
CA ASP A 3 0.89 -11.00 3.06
C ASP A 3 2.19 -11.22 2.26
N SER A 4 2.26 -10.73 1.02
CA SER A 4 3.50 -10.74 0.22
C SER A 4 4.42 -9.55 0.51
N VAL A 5 3.96 -8.59 1.31
CA VAL A 5 4.79 -7.47 1.76
C VAL A 5 5.36 -7.81 3.12
N ASP A 6 6.66 -7.60 3.29
CA ASP A 6 7.34 -7.82 4.57
C ASP A 6 6.75 -6.91 5.66
N GLY A 7 6.04 -7.54 6.60
CA GLY A 7 5.37 -6.86 7.70
C GLY A 7 6.35 -6.19 8.65
N ASP A 8 7.54 -6.75 8.84
CA ASP A 8 8.54 -6.21 9.76
C ASP A 8 9.14 -4.92 9.20
N VAL A 9 9.37 -4.87 7.88
CA VAL A 9 9.82 -3.65 7.18
C VAL A 9 8.78 -2.55 7.31
N ILE A 10 7.50 -2.89 7.10
CA ILE A 10 6.40 -1.94 7.23
C ILE A 10 6.27 -1.40 8.65
N GLN A 11 6.28 -2.30 9.64
CA GLN A 11 6.10 -1.96 11.05
C GLN A 11 7.21 -1.01 11.50
N LYS A 12 8.46 -1.31 11.12
CA LYS A 12 9.63 -0.49 11.44
C LYS A 12 9.57 0.90 10.81
N GLU A 13 9.21 1.00 9.53
CA GLU A 13 9.06 2.30 8.85
C GLU A 13 7.93 3.14 9.47
N LEU A 14 6.85 2.50 9.93
CA LEU A 14 5.74 3.18 10.61
C LEU A 14 6.15 3.71 11.98
N GLU A 15 6.89 2.93 12.76
CA GLU A 15 7.42 3.36 14.05
C GLU A 15 8.35 4.56 13.89
N ILE A 16 9.29 4.49 12.94
CA ILE A 16 10.20 5.60 12.62
C ILE A 16 9.41 6.85 12.20
N ALA A 17 8.43 6.71 11.30
CA ALA A 17 7.62 7.83 10.84
C ALA A 17 6.78 8.44 11.97
N LYS A 18 6.26 7.62 12.90
CA LYS A 18 5.50 8.08 14.06
C LYS A 18 6.41 8.85 15.02
N GLU A 19 7.58 8.31 15.36
CA GLU A 19 8.53 8.97 16.25
C GLU A 19 8.99 10.31 15.69
N GLN A 20 9.28 10.39 14.39
CA GLN A 20 9.61 11.65 13.72
C GLN A 20 8.51 12.71 13.91
N LEU A 21 7.25 12.33 13.67
CA LEU A 21 6.11 13.25 13.81
C LEU A 21 5.88 13.71 15.26
N ILE A 22 6.14 12.83 16.24
CA ILE A 22 6.09 13.20 17.66
C ILE A 22 7.22 14.18 18.01
N ASN A 23 8.43 13.93 17.51
CA ASN A 23 9.59 14.80 17.70
C ASN A 23 9.41 16.18 17.03
N GLU A 24 8.63 16.25 15.95
CA GLU A 24 8.17 17.51 15.32
C GLU A 24 7.10 18.26 16.15
N GLY A 25 6.70 17.73 17.31
CA GLY A 25 5.74 18.34 18.22
C GLY A 25 4.28 18.03 17.91
N LYS A 26 3.98 17.05 17.04
CA LYS A 26 2.59 16.63 16.80
C LYS A 26 2.09 15.77 17.96
N PRO A 27 0.82 15.92 18.40
CA PRO A 27 0.23 15.03 19.39
C PRO A 27 0.31 13.57 18.95
N ALA A 28 0.58 12.66 19.89
CA ALA A 28 0.77 11.24 19.60
C ALA A 28 -0.39 10.60 18.80
N GLU A 29 -1.63 11.01 19.08
CA GLU A 29 -2.81 10.55 18.35
C GLU A 29 -2.81 10.99 16.87
N ILE A 30 -2.32 12.19 16.59
CA ILE A 30 -2.20 12.73 15.23
C ILE A 30 -1.06 12.04 14.47
N ALA A 31 0.07 11.81 15.15
CA ALA A 31 1.20 11.08 14.58
C ALA A 31 0.81 9.64 14.20
N GLU A 32 0.06 8.95 15.06
CA GLU A 32 -0.47 7.61 14.82
C GLU A 32 -1.41 7.58 13.59
N LYS A 33 -2.40 8.48 13.56
CA LYS A 33 -3.33 8.58 12.41
C LYS A 33 -2.61 8.89 11.10
N ALA A 34 -1.59 9.76 11.14
CA ALA A 34 -0.80 10.09 9.96
C ALA A 34 0.05 8.91 9.47
N ALA A 35 0.66 8.16 10.39
CA ALA A 35 1.43 6.94 10.07
C ALA A 35 0.51 5.87 9.43
N GLN A 36 -0.66 5.62 10.02
CA GLN A 36 -1.65 4.69 9.45
C GLN A 36 -2.14 5.14 8.07
N GLY A 37 -2.32 6.44 7.85
CA GLY A 37 -2.66 7.00 6.54
C GLY A 37 -1.58 6.74 5.48
N LYS A 38 -0.30 6.88 5.86
CA LYS A 38 0.84 6.54 4.99
C LYS A 38 0.87 5.04 4.67
N LEU A 39 0.62 4.18 5.67
CA LEU A 39 0.54 2.75 5.46
C LEU A 39 -0.55 2.37 4.45
N ARG A 40 -1.74 2.96 4.60
CA ARG A 40 -2.84 2.69 3.68
C ARG A 40 -2.47 3.05 2.25
N ARG A 41 -1.86 4.22 2.04
CA ARG A 41 -1.36 4.65 0.71
C ARG A 41 -0.31 3.70 0.17
N PHE A 42 0.62 3.23 1.00
CA PHE A 42 1.62 2.25 0.58
C PHE A 42 0.95 0.99 0.00
N TYR A 43 -0.07 0.45 0.67
CA TYR A 43 -0.80 -0.71 0.16
C TYR A 43 -1.58 -0.38 -1.12
N GLU A 44 -2.26 0.76 -1.17
CA GLU A 44 -2.97 1.25 -2.36
C GLU A 44 -2.03 1.42 -3.57
N GLU A 45 -0.74 1.67 -3.37
CA GLU A 45 0.24 1.81 -4.46
C GLU A 45 0.94 0.50 -4.83
N ARG A 46 1.25 -0.35 -3.84
CA ARG A 46 2.14 -1.52 -4.01
C ARG A 46 1.43 -2.86 -4.10
N VAL A 47 0.18 -2.97 -3.64
CA VAL A 47 -0.55 -4.23 -3.60
C VAL A 47 -1.67 -4.20 -4.63
N LEU A 48 -1.55 -5.03 -5.68
CA LEU A 48 -2.52 -5.07 -6.80
C LEU A 48 -3.99 -5.08 -6.36
N LEU A 49 -4.33 -5.90 -5.35
CA LEU A 49 -5.71 -6.04 -4.88
C LEU A 49 -6.23 -4.79 -4.15
N GLU A 50 -5.35 -3.97 -3.59
CA GLU A 50 -5.69 -2.73 -2.87
C GLU A 50 -5.65 -1.50 -3.77
N GLN A 51 -5.04 -1.62 -4.95
CA GLN A 51 -4.97 -0.55 -5.93
C GLN A 51 -6.37 -0.11 -6.36
N LYS A 52 -6.53 1.19 -6.58
CA LYS A 52 -7.71 1.74 -7.23
C LYS A 52 -7.86 1.16 -8.63
N PHE A 53 -9.09 0.79 -8.99
CA PHE A 53 -9.35 0.25 -10.30
C PHE A 53 -9.29 1.38 -11.34
N VAL A 54 -8.41 1.25 -12.33
CA VAL A 54 -8.10 2.33 -13.29
C VAL A 54 -9.30 2.83 -14.10
N LYS A 55 -10.36 2.02 -14.25
CA LYS A 55 -11.60 2.42 -14.93
C LYS A 55 -12.65 3.00 -13.99
N ASP A 56 -12.51 2.78 -12.69
CA ASP A 56 -13.36 3.33 -11.63
C ASP A 56 -12.55 3.47 -10.34
N ASN A 57 -12.05 4.67 -10.09
CA ASN A 57 -11.26 4.98 -8.89
C ASN A 57 -12.10 4.94 -7.59
N GLY A 58 -13.42 4.78 -7.69
CA GLY A 58 -14.30 4.58 -6.54
C GLY A 58 -14.03 3.26 -5.83
N ILE A 59 -13.63 2.23 -6.57
CA ILE A 59 -13.42 0.87 -6.06
C ILE A 59 -11.97 0.42 -6.21
N SER A 60 -11.58 -0.57 -5.42
CA SER A 60 -10.32 -1.30 -5.54
C SER A 60 -10.41 -2.41 -6.60
N VAL A 61 -9.27 -2.91 -7.07
CA VAL A 61 -9.21 -4.08 -7.95
C VAL A 61 -9.87 -5.30 -7.28
N LYS A 62 -9.69 -5.49 -5.97
CA LYS A 62 -10.35 -6.57 -5.23
C LYS A 62 -11.87 -6.47 -5.28
N GLU A 63 -12.41 -5.30 -4.94
CA GLU A 63 -13.86 -5.07 -4.97
C GLU A 63 -14.43 -5.26 -6.38
N TYR A 64 -13.70 -4.81 -7.41
CA TYR A 64 -14.09 -5.05 -8.80
C TYR A 64 -14.18 -6.55 -9.12
N LEU A 65 -13.19 -7.36 -8.73
CA LEU A 65 -13.19 -8.81 -8.97
C LEU A 65 -14.36 -9.49 -8.23
N GLU A 66 -14.59 -9.13 -6.98
CA GLU A 66 -15.68 -9.67 -6.15
C GLU A 66 -17.07 -9.34 -6.72
N GLN A 67 -17.30 -8.09 -7.13
CA GLN A 67 -18.56 -7.66 -7.76
C GLN A 67 -18.87 -8.41 -9.06
N ASN A 68 -17.85 -8.88 -9.77
CA ASN A 68 -17.98 -9.61 -11.03
C ASN A 68 -17.88 -11.13 -10.86
N GLY A 69 -17.87 -11.66 -9.62
CA GLY A 69 -17.73 -13.09 -9.35
C GLY A 69 -16.43 -13.70 -9.90
N THR A 70 -15.40 -12.88 -10.06
CA THR A 70 -14.12 -13.28 -10.65
C THR A 70 -13.15 -13.71 -9.53
N PRO A 71 -12.43 -14.84 -9.69
CA PRO A 71 -11.41 -15.25 -8.72
C PRO A 71 -10.32 -14.18 -8.54
N LEU A 72 -9.74 -14.14 -7.33
CA LEU A 72 -8.64 -13.23 -7.04
C LEU A 72 -7.40 -13.56 -7.87
N VAL A 73 -6.68 -12.52 -8.28
CA VAL A 73 -5.42 -12.65 -9.02
C VAL A 73 -4.34 -13.25 -8.11
N THR A 74 -3.74 -14.36 -8.55
CA THR A 74 -2.69 -15.06 -7.80
C THR A 74 -1.28 -14.58 -8.13
N LYS A 75 -1.03 -14.16 -9.38
CA LYS A 75 0.26 -13.66 -9.86
C LYS A 75 0.10 -12.75 -11.07
N PHE A 76 0.94 -11.73 -11.18
CA PHE A 76 1.05 -10.90 -12.38
C PHE A 76 2.51 -10.50 -12.60
N HIS A 77 2.85 -10.14 -13.84
CA HIS A 77 4.15 -9.61 -14.23
C HIS A 77 3.95 -8.32 -15.01
N ARG A 78 4.65 -7.25 -14.61
CA ARG A 78 4.69 -5.97 -15.33
C ARG A 78 6.07 -5.85 -15.97
N LEU A 79 6.11 -5.76 -17.29
CA LEU A 79 7.34 -5.53 -18.06
C LEU A 79 7.29 -4.12 -18.63
N GLN A 80 8.30 -3.31 -18.35
CA GLN A 80 8.44 -1.96 -18.92
C GLN A 80 9.78 -1.86 -19.65
N LEU A 81 9.74 -1.47 -20.92
CA LEU A 81 10.95 -1.26 -21.71
C LEU A 81 11.67 0.00 -21.20
N GLY A 82 12.96 -0.14 -20.85
CA GLY A 82 13.80 0.97 -20.39
C GLY A 82 13.98 1.10 -18.88
N GLU A 83 13.39 0.22 -18.05
CA GLU A 83 13.83 0.08 -16.64
C GLU A 83 15.20 -0.61 -16.65
N THR A 84 16.28 0.16 -16.62
CA THR A 84 17.61 -0.37 -16.27
C THR A 84 17.52 -0.87 -14.83
N ASN A 85 17.61 -2.20 -14.67
CA ASN A 85 17.94 -2.84 -13.40
C ASN A 85 19.36 -2.39 -13.02
N GLU A 86 19.48 -1.26 -12.34
CA GLU A 86 20.68 -1.01 -11.55
C GLU A 86 20.60 -1.87 -10.30
N SER A 87 21.66 -2.68 -10.14
CA SER A 87 21.83 -3.74 -9.13
C SER A 87 22.05 -3.20 -7.73
#